data_AF-A0AAW0D3H7-F1
#
_entry.id   AF-A0AAW0D3H7-F1
#
_cell.length_a   1.000
_cell.length_b   1.000
_cell.length_c   1.000
_cell.angle_alpha   90.00
_cell.angle_beta   90.00
_cell.angle_gamma   90.00
#
_symmetry.space_group_name_H-M   'P 1'
#
loop_
_entity.id
_entity.type
_entity.pdbx_description
1 polymer ?
#
loop_
_entity_poly.entity_id
_entity_poly.type
_entity_poly.pdbx_seq_one_letter_code
_entity_poly.pdbx_strand_id
1 'polypeptide(L)'
;MVRGTGGPPAPCTMLAAARHTDPFSAGKFKQKRGGGRSFSKHMVLDENGTAVSNDKRWNRRDKDDDDEDDSEEEEEEEEEEEEEEEEEEEEEEGKPEMTRAERKELKKKQAAEKQKQQGDGDEGDDDEDLINPNHVKKKMNISDLSAPRELSRREREAKEKQEAKEKYWKLHQQGKTDQAKSDLARLAKIRAEREAAAAKRKAETEAKASDLAAKVAKEKEKSRK
;
A
#
# COMPACT_ATOMS: atom_id res chain seq x y z
N MET A 1 -23.38 -40.66 59.39
CA MET A 1 -23.82 -40.11 58.09
C MET A 1 -22.65 -39.41 57.42
N VAL A 2 -22.53 -39.62 56.12
CA VAL A 2 -21.34 -39.47 55.28
C VAL A 2 -21.20 -38.05 54.71
N ARG A 3 -19.96 -37.55 54.75
CA ARG A 3 -19.21 -36.62 53.86
C ARG A 3 -19.97 -35.62 52.95
N GLY A 4 -19.47 -34.39 52.92
CA GLY A 4 -19.78 -33.40 51.88
C GLY A 4 -18.79 -32.23 51.83
N THR A 5 -17.50 -32.50 51.60
CA THR A 5 -16.53 -31.45 51.24
C THR A 5 -16.69 -31.13 49.75
N GLY A 6 -17.26 -29.96 49.44
CA GLY A 6 -17.33 -29.43 48.08
C GLY A 6 -15.96 -28.92 47.64
N GLY A 7 -15.27 -29.69 46.81
CA GLY A 7 -14.12 -29.22 46.04
C GLY A 7 -14.59 -28.66 44.68
N PRO A 8 -13.97 -27.58 44.17
CA PRO A 8 -14.34 -27.01 42.87
C PRO A 8 -14.05 -27.99 41.72
N PRO A 9 -14.83 -27.95 40.63
CA PRO A 9 -14.61 -28.84 39.49
C PRO A 9 -13.28 -28.49 38.82
N ALA A 10 -12.48 -29.51 38.53
CA ALA A 10 -11.26 -29.39 37.75
C ALA A 10 -11.58 -28.85 36.34
N PRO A 11 -10.69 -28.04 35.74
CA PRO A 11 -10.84 -27.67 34.34
C PRO A 11 -10.68 -28.92 33.47
N CYS A 12 -11.68 -29.19 32.64
CA CYS A 12 -11.59 -30.15 31.54
C CYS A 12 -10.34 -29.83 30.72
N THR A 13 -9.35 -30.73 30.77
CA THR A 13 -8.24 -30.75 29.86
C THR A 13 -8.81 -30.98 28.47
N MET A 14 -8.99 -29.91 27.70
CA MET A 14 -9.22 -30.02 26.27
C MET A 14 -8.08 -30.84 25.70
N LEU A 15 -8.45 -32.01 25.20
CA LEU A 15 -7.64 -32.91 24.40
C LEU A 15 -7.07 -32.06 23.25
N ALA A 16 -5.77 -31.75 23.32
CA ALA A 16 -5.07 -31.13 22.21
C ALA A 16 -5.11 -32.12 21.05
N ALA A 17 -6.05 -31.90 20.13
CA ALA A 17 -6.03 -32.54 18.83
C ALA A 17 -4.74 -32.11 18.14
N ALA A 18 -3.72 -32.98 18.23
CA ALA A 18 -2.53 -32.92 17.41
C ALA A 18 -3.00 -33.05 15.95
N ARG A 19 -3.26 -31.90 15.32
CA ARG A 19 -3.35 -31.78 13.87
C ARG A 19 -1.99 -32.25 13.38
N HIS A 20 -1.96 -33.48 12.87
CA HIS A 20 -0.83 -34.03 12.16
C HIS A 20 -0.60 -33.09 10.99
N THR A 21 0.36 -32.19 11.15
CA THR A 21 0.93 -31.48 10.03
C THR A 21 1.76 -32.54 9.34
N ASP A 22 1.14 -33.22 8.36
CA ASP A 22 1.89 -34.02 7.41
C ASP A 22 2.98 -33.10 6.84
N PRO A 23 4.28 -33.33 7.14
CA PRO A 23 5.30 -32.60 6.43
C PRO A 23 5.22 -33.14 5.01
N PHE A 24 4.53 -32.38 4.16
CA PHE A 24 4.46 -32.51 2.71
C PHE A 24 5.68 -33.28 2.23
N SER A 25 5.41 -34.48 1.72
CA SER A 25 6.37 -35.40 1.13
C SER A 25 7.45 -34.59 0.40
N ALA A 26 8.65 -34.53 1.01
CA ALA A 26 9.79 -33.87 0.42
C ALA A 26 10.16 -34.66 -0.83
N GLY A 27 9.56 -34.25 -1.95
CA GLY A 27 9.94 -34.69 -3.28
C GLY A 27 11.45 -34.56 -3.44
N LYS A 28 12.00 -35.35 -4.35
CA LYS A 28 13.44 -35.53 -4.62
C LYS A 28 14.17 -34.27 -5.13
N PHE A 29 13.65 -33.10 -4.84
CA PHE A 29 14.22 -31.80 -5.13
C PHE A 29 15.25 -31.46 -4.06
N LYS A 30 16.51 -31.37 -4.46
CA LYS A 30 17.57 -30.80 -3.61
C LYS A 30 17.17 -29.37 -3.27
N GLN A 31 16.93 -29.07 -2.00
CA GLN A 31 16.86 -27.68 -1.52
C GLN A 31 18.17 -26.99 -1.91
N LYS A 32 18.13 -26.16 -2.95
CA LYS A 32 19.26 -25.33 -3.36
C LYS A 32 19.44 -24.28 -2.26
N ARG A 33 20.32 -24.58 -1.29
CA ARG A 33 20.80 -23.56 -0.35
C ARG A 33 21.49 -22.50 -1.22
N GLY A 34 20.95 -21.29 -1.17
CA GLY A 34 21.15 -20.21 -2.14
C GLY A 34 22.53 -20.16 -2.79
N GLY A 35 22.55 -20.07 -4.12
CA GLY A 35 23.74 -19.70 -4.88
C GLY A 35 24.26 -18.36 -4.37
N GLY A 36 25.59 -18.27 -4.18
CA GLY A 36 26.24 -17.10 -3.60
C GLY A 36 25.83 -15.81 -4.33
N ARG A 37 25.41 -14.81 -3.55
CA ARG A 37 25.14 -13.46 -4.07
C ARG A 37 26.44 -12.91 -4.63
N SER A 38 26.49 -12.72 -5.95
CA SER A 38 27.62 -12.11 -6.63
C SER A 38 27.47 -10.60 -6.54
N PHE A 39 28.12 -9.98 -5.56
CA PHE A 39 28.21 -8.53 -5.50
C PHE A 39 29.22 -8.07 -6.57
N SER A 40 28.84 -7.07 -7.37
CA SER A 40 29.77 -6.38 -8.27
C SER A 40 30.89 -5.76 -7.43
N LYS A 41 32.14 -6.14 -7.73
CA LYS A 41 33.33 -5.71 -6.97
C LYS A 41 33.80 -4.29 -7.34
N HIS A 42 33.16 -3.66 -8.32
CA HIS A 42 33.58 -2.39 -8.90
C HIS A 42 32.39 -1.41 -9.00
N MET A 43 31.93 -0.93 -7.84
CA MET A 43 30.97 0.16 -7.75
C MET A 43 31.73 1.46 -7.43
N VAL A 44 31.39 2.54 -8.13
CA VAL A 44 31.88 3.90 -7.84
C VAL A 44 30.72 4.67 -7.19
N LEU A 45 31.01 5.54 -6.24
CA LEU A 45 29.99 6.43 -5.69
C LEU A 45 29.85 7.66 -6.58
N ASP A 46 28.63 7.95 -6.99
CA ASP A 46 28.28 9.18 -7.69
C ASP A 46 28.23 10.37 -6.72
N GLU A 47 28.08 11.57 -7.27
CA GLU A 47 27.99 12.84 -6.53
C GLU A 47 26.85 12.86 -5.49
N ASN A 48 25.80 12.06 -5.72
CA ASN A 48 24.67 11.87 -4.81
C ASN A 48 24.90 10.77 -3.75
N GLY A 49 26.08 10.15 -3.71
CA GLY A 49 26.42 9.07 -2.78
C GLY A 49 25.82 7.70 -3.14
N THR A 50 25.21 7.57 -4.31
CA THR A 50 24.66 6.31 -4.83
C THR A 50 25.79 5.47 -5.42
N ALA A 51 25.86 4.18 -5.06
CA ALA A 51 26.83 3.26 -5.64
C ALA A 51 26.35 2.80 -7.02
N VAL A 52 27.05 3.19 -8.08
CA VAL A 52 26.74 2.83 -9.47
C VAL A 52 27.84 1.92 -10.03
N SER A 53 27.42 0.96 -10.86
CA SER A 53 28.32 0.02 -11.50
C SER A 53 29.13 0.73 -12.57
N ASN A 54 30.44 0.50 -12.60
CA ASN A 54 31.28 1.04 -13.69
C ASN A 54 31.37 0.07 -14.89
N ASP A 55 30.67 -1.07 -14.81
CA ASP A 55 30.60 -2.04 -15.90
C ASP A 55 29.65 -1.55 -16.99
N LYS A 56 30.22 -1.18 -18.15
CA LYS A 56 29.52 -0.67 -19.34
C LYS A 56 28.38 -1.53 -19.88
N ARG A 57 28.28 -2.81 -19.46
CA ARG A 57 27.18 -3.72 -19.83
C ARG A 57 25.92 -3.46 -19.01
N TRP A 58 26.07 -3.06 -17.74
CA TRP A 58 24.95 -2.75 -16.85
C TRP A 58 24.42 -1.33 -17.12
N ASN A 59 25.32 -0.36 -17.34
CA ASN A 59 24.90 1.02 -17.64
C ASN A 59 24.14 1.19 -18.96
N ARG A 60 24.18 0.21 -19.88
CA ARG A 60 23.31 0.22 -21.06
C ARG A 60 21.92 -0.32 -20.78
N ARG A 61 21.79 -1.27 -19.84
CA ARG A 61 20.52 -1.89 -19.49
C ARG A 61 19.63 -0.94 -18.69
N ASP A 62 20.20 -0.21 -17.73
CA ASP A 62 19.46 0.83 -16.99
C ASP A 62 18.95 1.98 -17.88
N LYS A 63 19.47 2.12 -19.10
CA LYS A 63 19.00 3.12 -20.06
C LYS A 63 17.86 2.62 -20.95
N ASP A 64 17.72 1.31 -21.11
CA ASP A 64 16.63 0.69 -21.89
C ASP A 64 15.43 0.32 -21.00
N ASP A 65 15.58 0.23 -19.67
CA ASP A 65 14.52 -0.08 -18.68
C ASP A 65 13.65 1.16 -18.27
N ASP A 66 14.00 2.39 -18.71
CA ASP A 66 13.26 3.63 -18.40
C ASP A 66 12.12 3.92 -19.41
N ASP A 67 11.97 3.09 -20.45
CA ASP A 67 11.00 3.26 -21.55
C ASP A 67 9.84 2.22 -21.51
N GLU A 68 9.72 1.38 -20.46
CA GLU A 68 8.76 0.25 -20.43
C GLU A 68 7.86 0.20 -19.16
N ASP A 69 7.76 1.29 -18.40
CA ASP A 69 6.91 1.43 -17.17
C ASP A 69 5.78 2.46 -17.36
N ASP A 70 4.99 2.34 -18.44
CA ASP A 70 3.80 3.16 -18.73
C ASP A 70 2.68 2.29 -19.32
N SER A 71 2.35 1.16 -18.68
CA SER A 71 1.22 0.31 -19.11
C SER A 71 0.75 -0.68 -18.04
N GLU A 72 0.55 -0.25 -16.79
CA GLU A 72 -0.13 -1.06 -15.75
C GLU A 72 -1.22 -0.26 -14.97
N GLU A 73 -1.79 0.80 -15.56
CA GLU A 73 -2.91 1.59 -14.98
C GLU A 73 -4.28 1.30 -15.66
N GLU A 74 -4.50 0.11 -16.23
CA GLU A 74 -5.80 -0.27 -16.86
C GLU A 74 -6.44 -1.57 -16.30
N GLU A 75 -6.03 -2.08 -15.13
CA GLU A 75 -6.67 -3.27 -14.52
C GLU A 75 -7.35 -3.02 -13.15
N GLU A 76 -7.35 -1.78 -12.62
CA GLU A 76 -8.04 -1.47 -11.34
C GLU A 76 -9.49 -0.95 -11.51
N GLU A 77 -9.98 -0.70 -12.74
CA GLU A 77 -11.37 -0.25 -12.97
C GLU A 77 -12.41 -1.39 -13.07
N GLU A 78 -11.99 -2.66 -13.21
CA GLU A 78 -12.94 -3.80 -13.30
C GLU A 78 -13.35 -4.38 -11.92
N GLU A 79 -12.61 -4.10 -10.84
CA GLU A 79 -12.96 -4.60 -9.49
C GLU A 79 -13.97 -3.70 -8.74
N GLU A 80 -14.07 -2.40 -9.07
CA GLU A 80 -15.07 -1.51 -8.44
C GLU A 80 -16.50 -1.69 -9.01
N GLU A 81 -16.68 -2.27 -10.21
CA GLU A 81 -18.03 -2.59 -10.74
C GLU A 81 -18.62 -3.90 -10.18
N GLU A 82 -17.82 -4.83 -9.64
CA GLU A 82 -18.35 -6.06 -9.02
C GLU A 82 -18.81 -5.85 -7.56
N GLU A 83 -18.27 -4.86 -6.82
CA GLU A 83 -18.74 -4.55 -5.45
C GLU A 83 -20.03 -3.71 -5.41
N GLU A 84 -20.34 -2.89 -6.43
CA GLU A 84 -21.63 -2.18 -6.52
C GLU A 84 -22.80 -3.08 -6.98
N GLU A 85 -22.54 -4.24 -7.64
CA GLU A 85 -23.61 -5.19 -8.04
C GLU A 85 -24.06 -6.11 -6.89
N GLU A 86 -23.31 -6.26 -5.79
CA GLU A 86 -23.75 -7.05 -4.61
C GLU A 86 -24.66 -6.26 -3.65
N GLU A 87 -24.60 -4.91 -3.62
CA GLU A 87 -25.49 -4.10 -2.75
C GLU A 87 -26.87 -3.80 -3.37
N GLU A 88 -27.08 -3.98 -4.69
CA GLU A 88 -28.40 -3.83 -5.32
C GLU A 88 -29.22 -5.14 -5.42
N GLU A 89 -28.75 -6.27 -4.89
CA GLU A 89 -29.52 -7.53 -4.86
C GLU A 89 -30.40 -7.74 -3.60
N GLU A 90 -30.53 -6.76 -2.70
CA GLU A 90 -31.48 -6.85 -1.57
C GLU A 90 -32.85 -6.20 -1.81
N GLU A 91 -33.12 -5.57 -2.96
CA GLU A 91 -34.45 -5.03 -3.28
C GLU A 91 -34.95 -5.38 -4.71
N GLU A 92 -35.13 -6.67 -5.02
CA GLU A 92 -36.17 -7.05 -6.00
C GLU A 92 -36.66 -8.50 -5.78
N GLU A 93 -37.46 -8.71 -4.72
CA GLU A 93 -38.31 -9.90 -4.62
C GLU A 93 -39.39 -9.86 -5.72
N GLY A 94 -39.14 -10.45 -6.89
CA GLY A 94 -40.20 -10.62 -7.88
C GLY A 94 -39.88 -11.01 -9.32
N LYS A 95 -38.65 -11.39 -9.68
CA LYS A 95 -38.35 -11.86 -11.06
C LYS A 95 -37.83 -13.31 -11.06
N PRO A 96 -38.17 -14.11 -12.08
CA PRO A 96 -37.75 -15.50 -12.14
C PRO A 96 -36.22 -15.58 -12.15
N GLU A 97 -35.66 -16.54 -11.41
CA GLU A 97 -34.23 -16.82 -11.33
C GLU A 97 -33.68 -17.19 -12.72
N MET A 98 -33.33 -16.17 -13.51
CA MET A 98 -32.65 -16.33 -14.79
C MET A 98 -31.14 -16.42 -14.51
N THR A 99 -30.46 -17.32 -15.21
CA THR A 99 -29.01 -17.49 -15.03
C THR A 99 -28.24 -16.21 -15.43
N ARG A 100 -27.06 -15.95 -14.83
CA ARG A 100 -26.23 -14.74 -15.12
C ARG A 100 -26.01 -14.52 -16.63
N ALA A 101 -26.00 -15.59 -17.42
CA ALA A 101 -25.88 -15.54 -18.88
C ALA A 101 -27.15 -14.95 -19.55
N GLU A 102 -28.34 -15.36 -19.14
CA GLU A 102 -29.60 -14.89 -19.72
C GLU A 102 -29.89 -13.42 -19.37
N ARG A 103 -29.51 -12.99 -18.15
CA ARG A 103 -29.59 -11.57 -17.74
C ARG A 103 -28.70 -10.69 -18.61
N LYS A 104 -27.47 -11.14 -18.90
CA LYS A 104 -26.53 -10.45 -19.80
C LYS A 104 -27.06 -10.36 -21.24
N GLU A 105 -27.70 -11.42 -21.74
CA GLU A 105 -28.29 -11.40 -23.08
C GLU A 105 -29.50 -10.45 -23.20
N LEU A 106 -30.35 -10.38 -22.18
CA LEU A 106 -31.48 -9.45 -22.16
C LEU A 106 -31.01 -7.98 -22.09
N LYS A 107 -29.99 -7.67 -21.26
CA LYS A 107 -29.37 -6.34 -21.20
C LYS A 107 -28.79 -5.94 -22.55
N LYS A 108 -28.10 -6.88 -23.24
CA LYS A 108 -27.54 -6.65 -24.59
C LYS A 108 -28.62 -6.42 -25.65
N LYS A 109 -29.72 -7.16 -25.60
CA LYS A 109 -30.86 -6.97 -26.54
C LYS A 109 -31.54 -5.62 -26.32
N GLN A 110 -31.76 -5.21 -25.07
CA GLN A 110 -32.34 -3.90 -24.76
C GLN A 110 -31.42 -2.73 -25.16
N ALA A 111 -30.10 -2.87 -24.99
CA ALA A 111 -29.15 -1.87 -25.44
C ALA A 111 -29.16 -1.70 -26.98
N ALA A 112 -29.25 -2.81 -27.73
CA ALA A 112 -29.34 -2.79 -29.18
C ALA A 112 -30.65 -2.16 -29.69
N GLU A 113 -31.75 -2.33 -28.97
CA GLU A 113 -33.05 -1.73 -29.32
C GLU A 113 -33.06 -0.20 -29.05
N LYS A 114 -32.45 0.24 -27.95
CA LYS A 114 -32.26 1.68 -27.67
C LYS A 114 -31.36 2.36 -28.69
N GLN A 115 -30.28 1.71 -29.13
CA GLN A 115 -29.42 2.25 -30.20
C GLN A 115 -30.16 2.36 -31.54
N LYS A 116 -31.10 1.46 -31.83
CA LYS A 116 -31.95 1.57 -33.04
C LYS A 116 -32.94 2.73 -32.98
N GLN A 117 -33.51 3.03 -31.81
CA GLN A 117 -34.39 4.21 -31.64
C GLN A 117 -33.63 5.54 -31.71
N GLN A 118 -32.33 5.56 -31.42
CA GLN A 118 -31.52 6.77 -31.49
C GLN A 118 -31.02 7.10 -32.90
N GLY A 119 -31.20 6.19 -33.87
CA GLY A 119 -30.79 6.35 -35.27
C GLY A 119 -31.90 6.79 -36.24
N ASP A 120 -33.14 6.99 -35.77
CA ASP A 120 -34.32 7.29 -36.59
C ASP A 120 -35.05 8.52 -36.02
N GLY A 121 -34.41 9.69 -36.07
CA GLY A 121 -34.93 10.91 -35.45
C GLY A 121 -34.30 12.21 -35.94
N ASP A 122 -33.91 12.27 -37.21
CA ASP A 122 -33.42 13.48 -37.87
C ASP A 122 -34.34 13.87 -39.05
N GLU A 123 -35.65 13.92 -38.82
CA GLU A 123 -36.60 14.44 -39.81
C GLU A 123 -37.93 14.79 -39.11
N GLY A 124 -38.05 16.02 -38.61
CA GLY A 124 -39.34 16.53 -38.12
C GLY A 124 -39.25 17.77 -37.22
N ASP A 125 -39.58 18.92 -37.82
CA ASP A 125 -40.07 20.16 -37.20
C ASP A 125 -39.20 20.87 -36.15
N ASP A 126 -38.52 21.93 -36.61
CA ASP A 126 -38.12 23.08 -35.78
C ASP A 126 -39.37 23.90 -35.37
N ASP A 127 -40.30 23.28 -34.65
CA ASP A 127 -41.38 24.00 -33.95
C ASP A 127 -40.77 24.62 -32.68
N GLU A 128 -40.57 25.94 -32.69
CA GLU A 128 -39.99 26.72 -31.58
C GLU A 128 -40.75 26.52 -30.23
N ASP A 129 -42.00 26.07 -30.29
CA ASP A 129 -42.86 25.79 -29.13
C ASP A 129 -42.71 24.35 -28.56
N LEU A 130 -42.05 23.43 -29.28
CA LEU A 130 -41.77 22.05 -28.84
C LEU A 130 -40.36 21.89 -28.23
N ILE A 131 -39.57 22.97 -28.17
CA ILE A 131 -38.24 22.95 -27.56
C ILE A 131 -38.41 22.72 -26.05
N ASN A 132 -38.05 21.52 -25.59
CA ASN A 132 -38.03 21.21 -24.17
C ASN A 132 -37.10 22.23 -23.46
N PRO A 133 -37.59 23.01 -22.48
CA PRO A 133 -36.79 24.00 -21.77
C PRO A 133 -35.59 23.41 -21.02
N ASN A 134 -35.59 22.10 -20.71
CA ASN A 134 -34.41 21.38 -20.20
C ASN A 134 -33.32 21.12 -21.25
N HIS A 135 -33.60 21.31 -22.54
CA HIS A 135 -32.64 21.15 -23.64
C HIS A 135 -31.99 22.47 -24.07
N VAL A 136 -32.45 23.61 -23.53
CA VAL A 136 -31.90 24.93 -23.85
C VAL A 136 -30.60 25.14 -23.08
N LYS A 137 -29.48 24.73 -23.69
CA LYS A 137 -28.13 24.99 -23.19
C LYS A 137 -27.83 26.49 -23.26
N LYS A 138 -28.04 27.21 -22.15
CA LYS A 138 -27.67 28.62 -22.02
C LYS A 138 -26.14 28.75 -22.15
N LYS A 139 -25.69 29.46 -23.17
CA LYS A 139 -24.27 29.73 -23.42
C LYS A 139 -23.81 30.82 -22.44
N MET A 140 -22.96 30.47 -21.48
CA MET A 140 -22.37 31.44 -20.55
C MET A 140 -21.37 32.34 -21.29
N ASN A 141 -21.41 33.65 -21.02
CA ASN A 141 -20.44 34.59 -21.58
C ASN A 141 -19.14 34.59 -20.76
N ILE A 142 -18.02 34.93 -21.39
CA ILE A 142 -16.67 34.96 -20.76
C ILE A 142 -16.63 35.86 -19.52
N SER A 143 -17.45 36.92 -19.50
CA SER A 143 -17.62 37.84 -18.37
C SER A 143 -18.17 37.18 -17.10
N ASP A 144 -19.03 36.17 -17.23
CA ASP A 144 -19.69 35.49 -16.10
C ASP A 144 -18.80 34.42 -15.43
N LEU A 145 -17.67 34.05 -16.06
CA LEU A 145 -16.69 33.13 -15.49
C LEU A 145 -15.75 33.82 -14.49
N SER A 146 -15.69 35.16 -14.51
CA SER A 146 -14.83 35.95 -13.62
C SER A 146 -15.52 36.32 -12.29
N ALA A 147 -16.83 36.10 -12.15
CA ALA A 147 -17.53 36.36 -10.90
C ALA A 147 -17.29 35.21 -9.90
N PRO A 148 -17.08 35.50 -8.60
CA PRO A 148 -16.92 34.47 -7.59
C PRO A 148 -18.22 33.66 -7.47
N ARG A 149 -18.24 32.51 -8.12
CA ARG A 149 -19.32 31.54 -7.97
C ARG A 149 -19.16 30.83 -6.64
N GLU A 150 -20.22 30.85 -5.85
CA GLU A 150 -20.32 29.97 -4.69
C GLU A 150 -20.22 28.54 -5.20
N LEU A 151 -19.17 27.84 -4.75
CA LEU A 151 -18.91 26.45 -5.15
C LEU A 151 -20.16 25.62 -4.90
N SER A 152 -20.52 24.80 -5.90
CA SER A 152 -21.62 23.86 -5.75
C SER A 152 -21.39 23.00 -4.51
N ARG A 153 -22.45 22.53 -3.84
CA ARG A 153 -22.34 21.68 -2.64
C ARG A 153 -21.34 20.53 -2.84
N ARG A 154 -21.38 19.90 -4.03
CA ARG A 154 -20.45 18.84 -4.44
C ARG A 154 -18.99 19.31 -4.52
N GLU A 155 -18.76 20.52 -5.01
CA GLU A 155 -17.41 21.10 -5.12
C GLU A 155 -16.87 21.53 -3.75
N ARG A 156 -17.73 21.97 -2.83
CA ARG A 156 -17.35 22.29 -1.46
C ARG A 156 -16.92 21.04 -0.70
N GLU A 157 -17.73 19.99 -0.74
CA GLU A 157 -17.41 18.70 -0.11
C GLU A 157 -16.14 18.07 -0.73
N ALA A 158 -15.93 18.20 -2.05
CA ALA A 158 -14.71 17.74 -2.71
C ALA A 158 -13.46 18.50 -2.24
N LYS A 159 -13.53 19.83 -2.10
CA LYS A 159 -12.42 20.63 -1.56
C LYS A 159 -12.14 20.31 -0.10
N GLU A 160 -13.18 20.14 0.72
CA GLU A 160 -13.02 19.76 2.12
C GLU A 160 -12.37 18.38 2.26
N LYS A 161 -12.73 17.41 1.39
CA LYS A 161 -12.08 16.08 1.33
C LYS A 161 -10.61 16.20 0.94
N GLN A 162 -10.28 17.04 -0.06
CA GLN A 162 -8.89 17.31 -0.46
C GLN A 162 -8.10 17.96 0.69
N GLU A 163 -8.64 19.01 1.30
CA GLU A 163 -8.00 19.68 2.43
C GLU A 163 -7.81 18.75 3.63
N ALA A 164 -8.77 17.85 3.91
CA ALA A 164 -8.65 16.88 4.99
C ALA A 164 -7.51 15.88 4.73
N LYS A 165 -7.38 15.40 3.49
CA LYS A 165 -6.25 14.57 3.06
C LYS A 165 -4.92 15.31 3.20
N GLU A 166 -4.85 16.56 2.75
CA GLU A 166 -3.65 17.39 2.88
C GLU A 166 -3.28 17.68 4.34
N LYS A 167 -4.27 17.98 5.19
CA LYS A 167 -4.08 18.19 6.63
C LYS A 167 -3.56 16.91 7.28
N TYR A 168 -4.13 15.75 6.94
CA TYR A 168 -3.65 14.46 7.41
C TYR A 168 -2.21 14.21 6.96
N TRP A 169 -1.92 14.37 5.67
CA TRP A 169 -0.59 14.21 5.09
C TRP A 169 0.45 15.11 5.77
N LYS A 170 0.09 16.39 5.98
CA LYS A 170 0.92 17.37 6.69
C LYS A 170 1.16 16.98 8.14
N LEU A 171 0.14 16.48 8.85
CA LEU A 171 0.30 16.00 10.23
C LEU A 171 1.15 14.72 10.28
N HIS A 172 1.02 13.85 9.28
CA HIS A 172 1.79 12.62 9.17
C HIS A 172 3.28 12.93 8.94
N GLN A 173 3.59 13.81 8.00
CA GLN A 173 4.95 14.31 7.79
C GLN A 173 5.54 14.96 9.04
N GLN A 174 4.73 15.70 9.80
CA GLN A 174 5.16 16.29 11.08
C GLN A 174 5.35 15.25 12.20
N GLY A 175 5.03 13.98 11.98
CA GLY A 175 5.14 12.94 13.00
C GLY A 175 4.05 12.98 14.06
N LYS A 176 2.94 13.68 13.81
CA LYS A 176 1.87 13.91 14.80
C LYS A 176 0.73 12.89 14.73
N THR A 177 0.62 12.14 13.64
CA THR A 177 -0.29 10.99 13.55
C THR A 177 0.22 9.85 14.44
N ASP A 178 -0.67 9.02 14.95
CA ASP A 178 -0.27 7.95 15.88
C ASP A 178 0.62 6.91 15.21
N GLN A 179 0.41 6.66 13.91
CA GLN A 179 1.30 5.85 13.08
C GLN A 179 2.71 6.44 13.04
N ALA A 180 2.87 7.72 12.69
CA ALA A 180 4.18 8.35 12.59
C ALA A 180 4.87 8.48 13.97
N LYS A 181 4.12 8.74 15.04
CA LYS A 181 4.66 8.69 16.41
C LYS A 181 5.21 7.31 16.75
N SER A 182 4.50 6.24 16.37
CA SER A 182 4.94 4.87 16.64
C SER A 182 6.23 4.52 15.90
N ASP A 183 6.36 4.96 14.64
CA ASP A 183 7.58 4.75 13.85
C ASP A 183 8.76 5.57 14.41
N LEU A 184 8.53 6.85 14.75
CA LEU A 184 9.54 7.67 15.43
C LEU A 184 9.98 7.06 16.76
N ALA A 185 9.06 6.50 17.55
CA ALA A 185 9.38 5.82 18.80
C ALA A 185 10.21 4.54 18.54
N ARG A 186 9.90 3.79 17.47
CA ARG A 186 10.68 2.63 17.05
C ARG A 186 12.10 3.03 16.64
N LEU A 187 12.24 4.07 15.82
CA LEU A 187 13.54 4.61 15.42
C LEU A 187 14.33 5.14 16.61
N ALA A 188 13.67 5.80 17.57
CA ALA A 188 14.31 6.28 18.80
C ALA A 188 14.90 5.13 19.64
N LYS A 189 14.18 4.02 19.78
CA LYS A 189 14.70 2.81 20.46
C LYS A 189 15.95 2.28 19.76
N ILE A 190 15.92 2.16 18.42
CA ILE A 190 17.08 1.69 17.65
C ILE A 190 18.27 2.65 17.80
N ARG A 191 18.03 3.97 17.78
CA ARG A 191 19.09 4.97 18.01
C ARG A 191 19.70 4.81 19.40
N ALA A 192 18.87 4.66 20.43
CA ALA A 192 19.33 4.46 21.81
C ALA A 192 20.12 3.14 21.97
N GLU A 193 19.68 2.05 21.36
CA GLU A 193 20.40 0.77 21.38
C GLU A 193 21.75 0.87 20.67
N ARG A 194 21.79 1.55 19.51
CA ARG A 194 23.04 1.79 18.76
C ARG A 194 24.00 2.67 19.56
N GLU A 195 23.51 3.73 20.18
CA GLU A 195 24.32 4.62 21.01
C GLU A 195 24.85 3.88 22.25
N ALA A 196 24.01 3.12 22.94
CA ALA A 196 24.42 2.31 24.08
C ALA A 196 25.46 1.24 23.68
N ALA A 197 25.29 0.59 22.53
CA ALA A 197 26.27 -0.36 22.01
C ALA A 197 27.58 0.33 21.62
N ALA A 198 27.53 1.52 21.01
CA ALA A 198 28.70 2.31 20.69
C ALA A 198 29.44 2.78 21.95
N ALA A 199 28.71 3.23 22.97
CA ALA A 199 29.26 3.62 24.27
C ALA A 199 29.91 2.43 24.99
N LYS A 200 29.27 1.26 25.00
CA LYS A 200 29.86 0.02 25.54
C LYS A 200 31.15 -0.36 24.81
N ARG A 201 31.15 -0.31 23.47
CA ARG A 201 32.35 -0.58 22.67
C ARG A 201 33.47 0.41 22.98
N LYS A 202 33.16 1.72 23.08
CA LYS A 202 34.15 2.75 23.44
C LYS A 202 34.74 2.51 24.83
N ALA A 203 33.90 2.26 25.84
CA ALA A 203 34.35 1.96 27.20
C ALA A 203 35.22 0.70 27.26
N GLU A 204 34.84 -0.38 26.56
CA GLU A 204 35.67 -1.59 26.48
C GLU A 204 37.00 -1.35 25.78
N THR A 205 37.03 -0.55 24.71
CA THR A 205 38.27 -0.20 24.03
C THR A 205 39.19 0.67 24.88
N GLU A 206 38.63 1.63 25.63
CA GLU A 206 39.38 2.49 26.54
C GLU A 206 39.94 1.70 27.72
N ALA A 207 39.16 0.78 28.31
CA ALA A 207 39.64 -0.11 29.37
C ALA A 207 40.75 -1.05 28.88
N LYS A 208 40.58 -1.64 27.70
CA LYS A 208 41.65 -2.46 27.07
C LYS A 208 42.89 -1.63 26.77
N ALA A 209 42.74 -0.39 26.30
CA ALA A 209 43.85 0.50 26.04
C ALA A 209 44.58 0.91 27.33
N SER A 210 43.87 1.22 28.42
CA SER A 210 44.48 1.52 29.71
C SER A 210 45.20 0.31 30.30
N ASP A 211 44.64 -0.89 30.16
CA ASP A 211 45.28 -2.12 30.64
C ASP A 211 46.56 -2.44 29.85
N LEU A 212 46.53 -2.27 28.53
CA LEU A 212 47.71 -2.43 27.68
C LEU A 212 48.76 -1.36 28.00
N ALA A 213 48.36 -0.10 28.18
CA ALA A 213 49.27 0.97 28.59
C ALA A 213 49.91 0.70 29.95
N ALA A 214 49.14 0.20 30.93
CA ALA A 214 49.66 -0.19 32.24
C ALA A 214 50.62 -1.39 32.16
N LYS A 215 50.34 -2.39 31.31
CA LYS A 215 51.24 -3.53 31.06
C LYS A 215 52.56 -3.05 30.43
N VAL A 216 52.48 -2.23 29.37
CA VAL A 216 53.65 -1.65 28.70
C VAL A 216 54.46 -0.77 29.65
N ALA A 217 53.82 0.03 30.52
CA ALA A 217 54.50 0.83 31.51
C ALA A 217 55.26 -0.04 32.53
N LYS A 218 54.63 -1.11 33.04
CA LYS A 218 55.27 -2.08 33.94
C LYS A 218 56.44 -2.82 33.27
N GLU A 219 56.31 -3.20 32.01
CA GLU A 219 57.41 -3.82 31.26
C GLU A 219 58.57 -2.86 31.06
N LYS A 220 58.30 -1.59 30.70
CA LYS A 220 59.34 -0.55 30.60
C LYS A 220 60.05 -0.33 31.93
N GLU A 221 59.33 -0.29 33.05
CA GLU A 221 59.94 -0.15 34.37
C GLU A 221 60.82 -1.34 34.74
N LYS A 222 60.38 -2.57 34.45
CA LYS A 222 61.18 -3.79 34.63
C LYS A 222 62.44 -3.80 33.76
N SER A 223 62.37 -3.32 32.52
CA SER A 223 63.55 -3.23 31.64
C SER A 223 64.54 -2.14 32.03
N ARG A 224 64.13 -1.20 32.89
CA ARG A 224 64.93 -0.04 33.29
C ARG A 224 65.67 -0.26 34.62
N LYS A 225 65.34 -1.34 35.34
CA LYS A 225 65.94 -1.74 36.62
C LYS A 225 66.88 -2.91 36.41
#